data_AF-A0A2M7PCX0-F1
#
_entry.id   AF-A0A2M7PCX0-F1
#
_cell.length_a   1.000
_cell.length_b   1.000
_cell.length_c   1.000
_cell.angle_alpha   90.00
_cell.angle_beta   90.00
_cell.angle_gamma   90.00
#
_symmetry.space_group_name_H-M   'P 1'
#
loop_
_entity.id
_entity.type
_entity.pdbx_description
1 polymer ?
#
loop_
_entity_poly.entity_id
_entity_poly.type
_entity_poly.pdbx_seq_one_letter_code
_entity_poly.pdbx_strand_id
1 'polypeptide(L)'
;MVSKKRTSTANKPFTLFSLGPNLAVKTYASSIAQPAAGNAVLSVGATSLSDVPEGFSSEGPTTNLPTPRLKPEISGPDGVVTSLSPAFYGTSGAAPHVAGAAALVLAQTPALTTTQLRQALIQTANDVSTAGFDSRTGYGRLSLDADQDNWNHDQDNCPLIANADQLDTDTDNQGDACDADDDNDGLADALEIQIGTNPLLADTDGDGLSDYFEVAFDGNAAAYTVGADLNPLAADTDGDTLSDFAELAYDGTPGAYLPGTDLNPLSTDTDADGFPDNTDPSPLSFNYCDGDIAPLGHPDGVVNAADYALALRIVLGELAPSDLELSHLDLYPVGAPDNVIDLADLALLLKLMQ
;
A
#
# COMPACT_ATOMS: atom_id res chain seq x y z
N MET A 1 24.39 -10.15 -56.92
CA MET A 1 24.44 -9.74 -58.35
C MET A 1 25.11 -10.85 -59.15
N VAL A 2 24.46 -11.41 -60.16
CA VAL A 2 25.08 -12.40 -61.06
C VAL A 2 25.31 -11.72 -62.41
N SER A 3 26.56 -11.50 -62.78
CA SER A 3 26.90 -11.05 -64.14
C SER A 3 27.28 -12.26 -64.98
N LYS A 4 26.44 -12.60 -65.96
CA LYS A 4 26.72 -13.65 -66.93
C LYS A 4 27.19 -13.01 -68.23
N LYS A 5 28.45 -13.22 -68.60
CA LYS A 5 28.96 -12.81 -69.91
C LYS A 5 28.43 -13.77 -70.97
N ARG A 6 27.77 -13.25 -72.00
CA ARG A 6 26.99 -14.00 -73.01
C ARG A 6 27.80 -15.02 -73.86
N THR A 7 29.13 -15.10 -73.72
CA THR A 7 30.01 -15.95 -74.54
C THR A 7 31.18 -16.58 -73.76
N SER A 8 31.07 -16.77 -72.43
CA SER A 8 32.11 -17.51 -71.69
C SER A 8 31.94 -19.03 -71.85
N THR A 9 33.00 -19.74 -72.27
CA THR A 9 33.03 -21.21 -72.38
C THR A 9 33.58 -21.91 -71.12
N ALA A 10 33.92 -21.16 -70.07
CA ALA A 10 34.33 -21.70 -68.77
C ALA A 10 33.96 -20.77 -67.62
N ASN A 11 33.75 -21.35 -66.44
CA ASN A 11 33.61 -20.60 -65.19
C ASN A 11 34.98 -20.02 -64.81
N LYS A 12 35.06 -18.69 -64.64
CA LYS A 12 36.24 -18.03 -64.08
C LYS A 12 35.90 -17.52 -62.68
N PRO A 13 36.67 -17.87 -61.65
CA PRO A 13 36.56 -17.20 -60.37
C PRO A 13 36.95 -15.74 -60.56
N PHE A 14 36.16 -14.82 -60.03
CA PHE A 14 36.56 -13.42 -59.91
C PHE A 14 36.33 -12.98 -58.48
N THR A 15 37.25 -12.19 -57.97
CA THR A 15 37.18 -11.62 -56.62
C THR A 15 36.69 -10.19 -56.74
N LEU A 16 35.57 -9.87 -56.11
CA LEU A 16 35.09 -8.50 -55.95
C LEU A 16 35.81 -7.88 -54.76
N PHE A 17 36.65 -6.88 -55.02
CA PHE A 17 37.14 -5.98 -53.98
C PHE A 17 36.22 -4.77 -53.94
N SER A 18 35.74 -4.42 -52.77
CA SER A 18 34.98 -3.21 -52.55
C SER A 18 35.58 -2.42 -51.40
N LEU A 19 36.08 -1.23 -51.70
CA LEU A 19 36.50 -0.24 -50.71
C LEU A 19 35.30 0.68 -50.50
N GLY A 20 34.41 0.35 -49.56
CA GLY A 20 33.40 1.31 -49.09
C GLY A 20 31.93 0.89 -48.94
N PRO A 21 31.39 -0.22 -49.48
CA PRO A 21 30.06 -0.65 -49.08
C PRO A 21 30.16 -1.55 -47.86
N ASN A 22 29.34 -1.22 -46.86
CA ASN A 22 29.09 -2.05 -45.72
C ASN A 22 28.33 -3.31 -46.19
N LEU A 23 29.07 -4.32 -46.67
CA LEU A 23 28.55 -5.65 -47.02
C LEU A 23 28.24 -6.50 -45.78
N ALA A 24 28.28 -5.90 -44.58
CA ALA A 24 27.83 -6.55 -43.36
C ALA A 24 26.32 -6.70 -43.40
N VAL A 25 25.84 -7.87 -43.83
CA VAL A 25 24.57 -8.36 -43.33
C VAL A 25 24.75 -8.47 -41.81
N LYS A 26 24.15 -7.54 -41.05
CA LYS A 26 24.15 -7.63 -39.59
C LYS A 26 23.38 -8.89 -39.22
N THR A 27 24.12 -9.93 -38.86
CA THR A 27 23.59 -11.18 -38.33
C THR A 27 23.94 -11.17 -36.86
N TYR A 28 22.95 -10.89 -36.02
CA TYR A 28 23.14 -10.87 -34.56
C TYR A 28 23.27 -12.29 -34.03
N ALA A 29 22.39 -13.17 -34.50
CA ALA A 29 22.44 -14.60 -34.26
C ALA A 29 23.77 -15.22 -34.69
N SER A 30 24.31 -16.08 -33.83
CA SER A 30 25.56 -16.83 -34.05
C SER A 30 26.80 -15.97 -34.32
N SER A 31 26.83 -14.73 -33.82
CA SER A 31 27.93 -13.79 -34.07
C SER A 31 28.99 -13.76 -32.97
N ILE A 32 28.80 -14.51 -31.88
CA ILE A 32 29.79 -14.64 -30.81
C ILE A 32 31.02 -15.39 -31.32
N ALA A 33 32.16 -14.69 -31.30
CA ALA A 33 33.45 -15.19 -31.77
C ALA A 33 34.40 -15.52 -30.61
N GLN A 34 35.55 -16.11 -30.94
CA GLN A 34 36.59 -16.36 -29.94
C GLN A 34 37.25 -15.05 -29.47
N PRO A 35 37.64 -14.94 -28.19
CA PRO A 35 37.63 -15.99 -27.16
C PRO A 35 36.30 -16.19 -26.44
N ALA A 36 35.31 -15.31 -26.63
CA ALA A 36 34.01 -15.37 -25.95
C ALA A 36 33.19 -16.62 -26.29
N ALA A 37 33.40 -17.28 -27.43
CA ALA A 37 32.77 -18.57 -27.70
C ALA A 37 33.43 -19.74 -26.93
N GLY A 38 34.47 -19.51 -26.12
CA GLY A 38 35.18 -20.51 -25.32
C GLY A 38 34.37 -21.08 -24.14
N ASN A 39 34.65 -22.34 -23.77
CA ASN A 39 33.97 -23.00 -22.64
C ASN A 39 34.43 -22.46 -21.28
N ALA A 40 35.71 -22.12 -21.17
CA ALA A 40 36.33 -21.69 -19.92
C ALA A 40 36.04 -20.22 -19.55
N VAL A 41 35.37 -19.46 -20.42
CA VAL A 41 35.06 -18.04 -20.19
C VAL A 41 33.57 -17.84 -19.95
N LEU A 42 33.24 -16.88 -19.09
CA LEU A 42 31.89 -16.33 -18.96
C LEU A 42 31.73 -15.22 -19.99
N SER A 43 30.78 -15.37 -20.90
CA SER A 43 30.56 -14.42 -21.98
C SER A 43 29.45 -13.47 -21.62
N VAL A 44 29.73 -12.18 -21.83
CA VAL A 44 28.87 -11.08 -21.39
C VAL A 44 28.28 -10.36 -22.60
N GLY A 45 26.95 -10.41 -22.71
CA GLY A 45 26.17 -9.55 -23.59
C GLY A 45 26.00 -8.15 -23.01
N ALA A 46 25.40 -7.24 -23.77
CA ALA A 46 25.10 -5.88 -23.32
C ALA A 46 23.60 -5.61 -23.27
N THR A 47 23.18 -4.96 -22.20
CA THR A 47 21.85 -4.37 -22.03
C THR A 47 22.02 -2.91 -21.64
N SER A 48 21.01 -2.09 -21.92
CA SER A 48 20.92 -0.77 -21.32
C SER A 48 20.65 -0.87 -19.81
N LEU A 49 20.73 0.25 -19.09
CA LEU A 49 20.32 0.35 -17.68
C LEU A 49 18.81 0.14 -17.47
N SER A 50 18.01 0.17 -18.53
CA SER A 50 16.55 -0.03 -18.49
C SER A 50 16.14 -1.37 -19.09
N ASP A 51 17.02 -2.38 -19.01
CA ASP A 51 16.73 -3.75 -19.41
C ASP A 51 16.42 -3.96 -20.89
N VAL A 52 16.84 -3.02 -21.74
CA VAL A 52 16.71 -3.16 -23.18
C VAL A 52 17.96 -3.87 -23.72
N PRO A 53 17.84 -5.04 -24.37
CA PRO A 53 18.99 -5.73 -24.94
C PRO A 53 19.59 -4.95 -26.11
N GLU A 54 20.90 -4.73 -26.08
CA GLU A 54 21.56 -3.84 -27.03
C GLU A 54 21.64 -4.45 -28.44
N GLY A 55 21.23 -3.67 -29.44
CA GLY A 55 21.17 -4.14 -30.83
C GLY A 55 22.53 -4.39 -31.47
N PHE A 56 23.64 -3.97 -30.84
CA PHE A 56 24.99 -4.32 -31.30
C PHE A 56 25.54 -5.57 -30.59
N SER A 57 24.89 -6.07 -29.53
CA SER A 57 25.36 -7.20 -28.76
C SER A 57 25.35 -8.46 -29.63
N SER A 58 26.45 -9.22 -29.59
CA SER A 58 26.54 -10.47 -30.34
C SER A 58 25.71 -11.56 -29.67
N GLU A 59 24.90 -12.26 -30.45
CA GLU A 59 24.00 -13.30 -29.97
C GLU A 59 24.52 -14.70 -30.33
N GLY A 60 24.17 -15.67 -29.52
CA GLY A 60 24.39 -17.09 -29.80
C GLY A 60 23.32 -17.68 -30.75
N PRO A 61 23.21 -19.02 -30.76
CA PRO A 61 24.20 -19.97 -30.23
C PRO A 61 25.50 -19.92 -31.06
N THR A 62 26.63 -20.39 -30.54
CA THR A 62 27.88 -20.39 -31.32
C THR A 62 27.85 -21.51 -32.37
N THR A 63 27.65 -21.21 -33.64
CA THR A 63 27.53 -22.24 -34.71
C THR A 63 28.86 -22.69 -35.32
N ASN A 64 29.96 -22.02 -34.98
CA ASN A 64 31.32 -22.37 -35.46
C ASN A 64 31.92 -23.62 -34.77
N LEU A 65 31.11 -24.41 -34.07
CA LEU A 65 31.54 -25.59 -33.29
C LEU A 65 30.65 -26.81 -33.62
N PRO A 66 31.17 -28.06 -33.51
CA PRO A 66 30.39 -29.28 -33.76
C PRO A 66 29.15 -29.45 -32.88
N THR A 67 29.15 -28.84 -31.69
CA THR A 67 27.99 -28.73 -30.81
C THR A 67 27.84 -27.25 -30.45
N PRO A 68 26.73 -26.60 -30.83
CA PRO A 68 26.50 -25.20 -30.50
C PRO A 68 26.48 -24.99 -28.98
N ARG A 69 27.13 -23.90 -28.51
CA ARG A 69 27.13 -23.51 -27.10
C ARG A 69 26.10 -22.43 -26.86
N LEU A 70 25.48 -22.49 -25.68
CA LEU A 70 24.60 -21.46 -25.13
C LEU A 70 25.47 -20.27 -24.69
N LYS A 71 25.39 -19.17 -25.44
CA LYS A 71 26.17 -17.93 -25.25
C LYS A 71 25.31 -16.72 -25.72
N PRO A 72 25.50 -15.51 -25.17
CA PRO A 72 26.27 -15.25 -23.96
C PRO A 72 25.63 -15.96 -22.76
N GLU A 73 26.35 -16.15 -21.66
CA GLU A 73 25.73 -16.74 -20.46
C GLU A 73 24.96 -15.70 -19.65
N ILE A 74 25.40 -14.44 -19.68
CA ILE A 74 24.79 -13.35 -18.93
C ILE A 74 24.98 -12.06 -19.73
N SER A 75 24.25 -11.01 -19.36
CA SER A 75 24.46 -9.66 -19.86
C SER A 75 24.83 -8.72 -18.73
N GLY A 76 25.51 -7.63 -19.04
CA GLY A 76 25.79 -6.55 -18.09
C GLY A 76 25.26 -5.23 -18.63
N PRO A 77 25.02 -4.25 -17.74
CA PRO A 77 24.69 -2.90 -18.17
C PRO A 77 25.90 -2.29 -18.91
N ASP A 78 25.63 -1.61 -20.01
CA ASP A 78 26.62 -0.80 -20.71
C ASP A 78 26.37 0.71 -20.50
N GLY A 79 26.85 1.57 -21.40
CA GLY A 79 26.60 3.01 -21.30
C GLY A 79 27.33 3.68 -20.14
N VAL A 80 28.46 3.12 -19.70
CA VAL A 80 29.24 3.58 -18.54
C VAL A 80 29.60 5.05 -18.70
N VAL A 81 29.20 5.89 -17.74
CA VAL A 81 29.54 7.32 -17.71
C VAL A 81 30.64 7.55 -16.67
N THR A 82 31.62 8.39 -17.01
CA THR A 82 32.66 8.82 -16.05
C THR A 82 32.81 10.33 -16.08
N SER A 83 33.48 10.91 -15.08
CA SER A 83 33.82 12.33 -15.08
C SER A 83 34.75 12.76 -16.23
N LEU A 84 35.37 11.80 -16.93
CA LEU A 84 36.37 12.03 -17.97
C LEU A 84 35.91 11.64 -19.38
N SER A 85 34.78 10.95 -19.52
CA SER A 85 34.29 10.44 -20.81
C SER A 85 32.76 10.36 -20.83
N PRO A 86 32.11 10.74 -21.95
CA PRO A 86 30.68 10.50 -22.13
C PRO A 86 30.37 8.99 -22.11
N ALA A 87 29.09 8.64 -22.11
CA ALA A 87 28.62 7.25 -22.05
C ALA A 87 29.36 6.33 -23.04
N PHE A 88 29.99 5.28 -22.51
CA PHE A 88 30.70 4.26 -23.26
C PHE A 88 29.81 3.03 -23.47
N TYR A 89 29.26 2.93 -24.68
CA TYR A 89 28.40 1.82 -25.09
C TYR A 89 29.21 0.68 -25.71
N GLY A 90 28.79 -0.55 -25.44
CA GLY A 90 29.42 -1.76 -25.96
C GLY A 90 29.44 -2.90 -24.95
N THR A 91 29.59 -4.12 -25.45
CA THR A 91 29.89 -5.30 -24.61
C THR A 91 31.20 -5.11 -23.83
N SER A 92 32.11 -4.26 -24.32
CA SER A 92 33.30 -3.81 -23.58
C SER A 92 32.98 -2.98 -22.34
N GLY A 93 31.83 -2.31 -22.29
CA GLY A 93 31.32 -1.58 -21.11
C GLY A 93 30.55 -2.51 -20.16
N ALA A 94 29.88 -3.53 -20.69
CA ALA A 94 29.17 -4.54 -19.90
C ALA A 94 30.08 -5.54 -19.19
N ALA A 95 31.09 -6.08 -19.90
CA ALA A 95 32.02 -7.07 -19.35
C ALA A 95 32.71 -6.66 -18.03
N PRO A 96 33.21 -5.42 -17.84
CA PRO A 96 33.84 -5.02 -16.58
C PRO A 96 32.86 -4.95 -15.40
N HIS A 97 31.56 -4.69 -15.61
CA HIS A 97 30.57 -4.76 -14.53
C HIS A 97 30.45 -6.20 -13.99
N VAL A 98 30.31 -7.18 -14.89
CA VAL A 98 30.26 -8.60 -14.50
C VAL A 98 31.58 -9.06 -13.86
N ALA A 99 32.73 -8.57 -14.36
CA ALA A 99 34.02 -8.87 -13.74
C ALA A 99 34.16 -8.27 -12.33
N GLY A 100 33.68 -7.04 -12.13
CA GLY A 100 33.65 -6.39 -10.82
C GLY A 100 32.74 -7.12 -9.83
N ALA A 101 31.53 -7.48 -10.25
CA ALA A 101 30.61 -8.29 -9.45
C ALA A 101 31.21 -9.66 -9.10
N ALA A 102 31.85 -10.34 -10.05
CA ALA A 102 32.55 -11.60 -9.79
C ALA A 102 33.64 -11.43 -8.72
N ALA A 103 34.35 -10.30 -8.71
CA ALA A 103 35.35 -10.00 -7.69
C ALA A 103 34.74 -9.74 -6.31
N LEU A 104 33.57 -9.08 -6.23
CA LEU A 104 32.83 -8.87 -4.97
C LEU A 104 32.34 -10.20 -4.39
N VAL A 105 31.71 -11.04 -5.21
CA VAL A 105 31.24 -12.38 -4.80
C VAL A 105 32.42 -13.24 -4.30
N LEU A 106 33.57 -13.20 -4.98
CA LEU A 106 34.78 -13.89 -4.54
C LEU A 106 35.38 -13.31 -3.26
N ALA A 107 35.28 -11.99 -3.05
CA ALA A 107 35.77 -11.36 -1.83
C ALA A 107 34.96 -11.80 -0.62
N GLN A 108 33.64 -11.96 -0.78
CA GLN A 108 32.75 -12.46 0.25
C GLN A 108 32.92 -13.98 0.47
N THR A 109 33.10 -14.75 -0.60
CA THR A 109 33.29 -16.22 -0.53
C THR A 109 34.54 -16.68 -1.29
N PRO A 110 35.75 -16.56 -0.69
CA PRO A 110 37.02 -16.84 -1.38
C PRO A 110 37.24 -18.29 -1.82
N ALA A 111 36.45 -19.23 -1.28
CA ALA A 111 36.56 -20.66 -1.56
C ALA A 111 35.81 -21.11 -2.83
N LEU A 112 35.05 -20.21 -3.49
CA LEU A 112 34.28 -20.56 -4.68
C LEU A 112 35.19 -21.04 -5.82
N THR A 113 34.83 -22.19 -6.41
CA THR A 113 35.39 -22.61 -7.70
C THR A 113 34.87 -21.71 -8.83
N THR A 114 35.55 -21.70 -9.97
CA THR A 114 35.12 -20.93 -11.15
C THR A 114 33.73 -21.34 -11.65
N THR A 115 33.34 -22.61 -11.48
CA THR A 115 32.00 -23.10 -11.81
C THR A 115 30.97 -22.56 -10.83
N GLN A 116 31.24 -22.58 -9.52
CA GLN A 116 30.31 -22.06 -8.52
C GLN A 116 30.14 -20.54 -8.65
N LEU A 117 31.22 -19.80 -8.87
CA LEU A 117 31.16 -18.36 -9.13
C LEU A 117 30.32 -18.04 -10.37
N ARG A 118 30.52 -18.79 -11.46
CA ARG A 118 29.69 -18.66 -12.66
C ARG A 118 28.21 -18.89 -12.34
N GLN A 119 27.90 -19.91 -11.56
CA GLN A 119 26.50 -20.22 -11.21
C GLN A 119 25.90 -19.14 -10.32
N ALA A 120 26.63 -18.63 -9.33
CA ALA A 120 26.16 -17.54 -8.47
C ALA A 120 25.74 -16.32 -9.30
N LEU A 121 26.59 -15.86 -10.23
CA LEU A 121 26.29 -14.70 -11.08
C LEU A 121 25.11 -14.94 -12.04
N ILE A 122 24.94 -16.18 -12.50
CA ILE A 122 23.88 -16.53 -13.46
C ILE A 122 22.53 -16.68 -12.75
N GLN A 123 22.51 -17.28 -11.56
CA GLN A 123 21.28 -17.59 -10.84
C GLN A 123 20.60 -16.34 -10.29
N THR A 124 21.38 -15.31 -9.98
CA THR A 124 20.86 -14.01 -9.52
C THR A 124 20.66 -13.02 -10.68
N ALA A 125 20.87 -13.43 -11.93
CA ALA A 125 20.65 -12.53 -13.06
C ALA A 125 19.15 -12.18 -13.17
N ASN A 126 18.84 -10.90 -13.35
CA ASN A 126 17.50 -10.45 -13.66
C ASN A 126 17.16 -10.82 -15.11
N ASP A 127 16.07 -11.55 -15.32
CA ASP A 127 15.67 -12.03 -16.64
C ASP A 127 14.91 -10.94 -17.43
N VAL A 128 15.64 -10.31 -18.34
CA VAL A 128 15.21 -9.08 -19.03
C VAL A 128 14.63 -9.33 -20.42
N SER A 129 14.53 -10.59 -20.84
CA SER A 129 14.09 -10.94 -22.18
C SER A 129 13.13 -12.13 -22.17
N THR A 130 13.46 -13.19 -22.90
CA THR A 130 12.61 -14.37 -22.94
C THR A 130 12.88 -15.20 -21.69
N ALA A 131 11.82 -15.46 -20.92
CA ALA A 131 11.89 -16.26 -19.70
C ALA A 131 12.83 -17.47 -19.82
N GLY A 132 13.82 -17.55 -18.94
CA GLY A 132 14.90 -18.53 -18.94
C GLY A 132 16.09 -18.13 -19.80
N PHE A 133 16.80 -19.12 -20.33
CA PHE A 133 17.95 -18.84 -21.18
C PHE A 133 17.50 -18.41 -22.59
N ASP A 134 18.03 -17.29 -23.06
CA ASP A 134 17.90 -16.84 -24.44
C ASP A 134 19.28 -16.51 -25.06
N SER A 135 19.41 -16.63 -26.39
CA SER A 135 20.71 -16.43 -27.06
C SER A 135 21.14 -14.97 -27.20
N ARG A 136 20.30 -14.02 -26.81
CA ARG A 136 20.54 -12.58 -26.88
C ARG A 136 21.03 -12.01 -25.56
N THR A 137 20.39 -12.36 -24.44
CA THR A 137 20.80 -11.88 -23.11
C THR A 137 21.40 -12.94 -22.18
N GLY A 138 21.36 -14.21 -22.57
CA GLY A 138 21.81 -15.31 -21.72
C GLY A 138 20.74 -15.65 -20.69
N TYR A 139 21.14 -15.73 -19.43
CA TYR A 139 20.21 -15.85 -18.29
C TYR A 139 19.68 -14.50 -17.79
N GLY A 140 20.01 -13.40 -18.47
CA GLY A 140 19.57 -12.06 -18.11
C GLY A 140 20.69 -11.10 -17.76
N ARG A 141 20.32 -9.91 -17.27
CA ARG A 141 21.25 -8.87 -16.81
C ARG A 141 21.78 -9.24 -15.43
N LEU A 142 23.07 -9.02 -15.21
CA LEU A 142 23.69 -9.07 -13.89
C LEU A 142 22.87 -8.29 -12.86
N SER A 143 22.42 -9.01 -11.84
CA SER A 143 21.88 -8.49 -10.60
C SER A 143 22.46 -9.35 -9.48
N LEU A 144 22.84 -8.76 -8.36
CA LEU A 144 23.42 -9.50 -7.25
C LEU A 144 22.38 -9.61 -6.15
N ASP A 145 22.39 -10.75 -5.48
CA ASP A 145 21.73 -10.98 -4.20
C ASP A 145 22.68 -10.44 -3.12
N ALA A 146 22.30 -9.33 -2.47
CA ALA A 146 23.19 -8.58 -1.60
C ALA A 146 23.16 -9.09 -0.15
N ASP A 147 22.03 -9.61 0.31
CA ASP A 147 21.80 -10.10 1.68
C ASP A 147 21.63 -11.63 1.78
N GLN A 148 21.65 -12.32 0.65
CA GLN A 148 21.70 -13.77 0.49
C GLN A 148 20.41 -14.50 0.82
N ASP A 149 19.27 -13.93 0.45
CA ASP A 149 17.94 -14.47 0.73
C ASP A 149 17.29 -15.21 -0.46
N ASN A 150 18.02 -15.30 -1.58
CA ASN A 150 17.64 -15.88 -2.89
C ASN A 150 16.82 -14.97 -3.82
N TRP A 151 16.64 -13.71 -3.48
CA TRP A 151 16.17 -12.68 -4.41
C TRP A 151 17.35 -11.84 -4.91
N ASN A 152 17.27 -11.40 -6.16
CA ASN A 152 18.27 -10.47 -6.68
C ASN A 152 17.79 -9.05 -6.46
N HIS A 153 18.74 -8.10 -6.41
CA HIS A 153 18.46 -6.69 -6.14
C HIS A 153 17.32 -6.05 -6.96
N ASP A 154 17.00 -6.57 -8.16
CA ASP A 154 15.93 -6.00 -9.00
C ASP A 154 14.54 -6.59 -8.73
N GLN A 155 14.49 -7.72 -8.02
CA GLN A 155 13.27 -8.46 -7.69
C GLN A 155 13.05 -8.54 -6.18
N ASP A 156 13.91 -7.88 -5.41
CA ASP A 156 13.96 -7.89 -3.97
C ASP A 156 13.35 -6.59 -3.42
N ASN A 157 12.26 -6.69 -2.67
CA ASN A 157 11.61 -5.55 -2.02
C ASN A 157 12.35 -5.08 -0.75
N CYS A 158 13.35 -5.84 -0.27
CA CYS A 158 14.29 -5.41 0.77
C CYS A 158 15.74 -5.74 0.44
N PRO A 159 16.38 -5.03 -0.53
CA PRO A 159 17.67 -5.44 -1.10
C PRO A 159 18.88 -5.50 -0.17
N LEU A 160 18.72 -5.17 1.10
CA LEU A 160 19.77 -5.17 2.12
C LEU A 160 19.36 -5.91 3.40
N ILE A 161 18.12 -6.40 3.49
CA ILE A 161 17.56 -7.09 4.65
C ILE A 161 16.83 -8.35 4.17
N ALA A 162 17.45 -9.50 4.43
CA ALA A 162 16.97 -10.78 3.94
C ALA A 162 15.52 -11.08 4.35
N ASN A 163 14.64 -11.25 3.35
CA ASN A 163 13.22 -11.56 3.48
C ASN A 163 12.75 -12.46 2.31
N ALA A 164 13.14 -13.73 2.39
CA ALA A 164 12.91 -14.69 1.31
C ALA A 164 11.43 -14.89 0.92
N ASP A 165 10.48 -14.52 1.79
CA ASP A 165 9.04 -14.54 1.54
C ASP A 165 8.52 -13.33 0.75
N GLN A 166 9.30 -12.23 0.68
CA GLN A 166 8.98 -11.01 -0.05
C GLN A 166 7.59 -10.48 0.29
N LEU A 167 7.25 -10.54 1.58
CA LEU A 167 6.01 -9.94 2.06
C LEU A 167 6.10 -8.42 1.89
N ASP A 168 4.99 -7.85 1.44
CA ASP A 168 4.78 -6.45 1.10
C ASP A 168 3.28 -6.22 1.31
N THR A 169 2.93 -5.82 2.52
CA THR A 169 1.55 -5.80 3.00
C THR A 169 0.73 -4.67 2.36
N ASP A 170 1.34 -3.51 2.11
CA ASP A 170 0.68 -2.34 1.54
C ASP A 170 0.85 -2.20 0.01
N THR A 171 1.75 -2.98 -0.59
CA THR A 171 2.06 -3.06 -2.03
C THR A 171 2.82 -1.86 -2.62
N ASP A 172 3.62 -1.15 -1.84
CA ASP A 172 4.44 -0.03 -2.33
C ASP A 172 5.81 -0.44 -2.91
N ASN A 173 6.14 -1.74 -2.89
CA ASN A 173 7.42 -2.37 -3.27
C ASN A 173 8.57 -2.20 -2.24
N GLN A 174 8.29 -1.70 -1.05
CA GLN A 174 9.09 -1.90 0.16
C GLN A 174 8.55 -3.16 0.84
N GLY A 175 9.44 -4.07 1.27
CA GLY A 175 8.98 -5.26 1.99
C GLY A 175 8.86 -4.99 3.49
N ASP A 176 7.98 -5.72 4.16
CA ASP A 176 7.73 -5.61 5.61
C ASP A 176 9.01 -5.74 6.46
N ALA A 177 10.04 -6.43 5.95
CA ALA A 177 11.32 -6.57 6.65
C ALA A 177 12.16 -5.27 6.71
N CYS A 178 11.87 -4.31 5.83
CA CYS A 178 12.60 -3.06 5.67
C CYS A 178 11.69 -1.83 5.57
N ASP A 179 10.38 -2.00 5.69
CA ASP A 179 9.43 -0.94 6.01
C ASP A 179 9.43 -0.67 7.52
N ALA A 180 8.87 0.48 7.92
CA ALA A 180 8.62 0.83 9.32
C ALA A 180 7.13 1.11 9.58
N ASP A 181 6.29 0.95 8.56
CA ASP A 181 4.84 1.15 8.52
C ASP A 181 4.28 0.14 7.50
N ASP A 182 4.21 -1.13 7.89
CA ASP A 182 4.02 -2.28 7.00
C ASP A 182 2.68 -2.24 6.22
N ASP A 183 1.64 -1.58 6.75
CA ASP A 183 0.34 -1.40 6.09
C ASP A 183 0.06 0.04 5.59
N ASN A 184 1.00 0.95 5.83
CA ASN A 184 1.00 2.35 5.40
C ASN A 184 -0.27 3.14 5.77
N ASP A 185 -0.86 2.86 6.94
CA ASP A 185 -1.97 3.63 7.48
C ASP A 185 -1.52 4.98 8.11
N GLY A 186 -0.21 5.13 8.35
CA GLY A 186 0.44 6.31 8.93
C GLY A 186 0.91 6.12 10.39
N LEU A 187 0.65 4.97 11.00
CA LEU A 187 1.04 4.60 12.36
C LEU A 187 2.14 3.54 12.31
N ALA A 188 3.39 3.95 12.52
CA ALA A 188 4.53 3.04 12.44
C ALA A 188 4.40 1.77 13.34
N ASP A 189 4.89 0.62 12.86
CA ASP A 189 4.79 -0.70 13.52
C ASP A 189 5.27 -0.68 14.97
N ALA A 190 6.30 0.12 15.24
CA ALA A 190 6.87 0.23 16.58
C ALA A 190 5.87 0.81 17.59
N LEU A 191 5.00 1.72 17.15
CA LEU A 191 3.93 2.29 17.96
C LEU A 191 2.74 1.34 18.02
N GLU A 192 2.39 0.69 16.92
CA GLU A 192 1.32 -0.30 16.87
C GLU A 192 1.56 -1.47 17.84
N ILE A 193 2.75 -2.05 17.79
CA ILE A 193 3.18 -3.10 18.74
C ILE A 193 3.10 -2.59 20.19
N GLN A 194 3.36 -1.30 20.42
CA GLN A 194 3.30 -0.71 21.75
C GLN A 194 1.86 -0.56 22.26
N ILE A 195 0.91 -0.21 21.40
CA ILE A 195 -0.50 -0.01 21.77
C ILE A 195 -1.33 -1.29 21.62
N GLY A 196 -0.83 -2.28 20.91
CA GLY A 196 -1.42 -3.61 20.74
C GLY A 196 -2.19 -3.81 19.44
N THR A 197 -2.14 -2.84 18.52
CA THR A 197 -2.69 -2.98 17.17
C THR A 197 -1.83 -3.90 16.30
N ASN A 198 -2.29 -4.20 15.09
CA ASN A 198 -1.65 -5.15 14.20
C ASN A 198 -0.97 -4.43 13.01
N PRO A 199 0.38 -4.43 12.94
CA PRO A 199 1.13 -3.76 11.86
C PRO A 199 0.83 -4.15 10.42
N LEU A 200 0.05 -5.21 10.22
CA LEU A 200 -0.28 -5.71 8.91
C LEU A 200 -1.72 -5.37 8.50
N LEU A 201 -2.42 -4.56 9.28
CA LEU A 201 -3.82 -4.21 9.10
C LEU A 201 -4.05 -2.75 9.47
N ALA A 202 -4.24 -1.92 8.45
CA ALA A 202 -4.51 -0.50 8.63
C ALA A 202 -5.73 -0.20 9.54
N ASP A 203 -6.62 -1.17 9.74
CA ASP A 203 -7.80 -1.12 10.61
C ASP A 203 -7.81 -2.43 11.41
N THR A 204 -7.35 -2.36 12.66
CA THR A 204 -7.12 -3.56 13.48
C THR A 204 -8.43 -4.22 13.93
N ASP A 205 -9.46 -3.44 14.25
CA ASP A 205 -10.72 -3.96 14.78
C ASP A 205 -11.84 -4.10 13.72
N GLY A 206 -11.64 -3.53 12.55
CA GLY A 206 -12.45 -3.70 11.35
C GLY A 206 -13.71 -2.84 11.31
N ASP A 207 -13.73 -1.70 11.99
CA ASP A 207 -14.88 -0.79 12.03
C ASP A 207 -14.95 0.18 10.84
N GLY A 208 -13.83 0.36 10.12
CA GLY A 208 -13.69 1.23 8.96
C GLY A 208 -12.88 2.50 9.19
N LEU A 209 -12.40 2.77 10.41
CA LEU A 209 -11.37 3.75 10.71
C LEU A 209 -9.99 3.08 10.73
N SER A 210 -8.94 3.86 10.45
CA SER A 210 -7.58 3.31 10.54
C SER A 210 -7.00 3.51 11.94
N ASP A 211 -6.07 2.66 12.34
CA ASP A 211 -5.43 2.75 13.66
C ASP A 211 -4.77 4.12 13.86
N TYR A 212 -4.13 4.65 12.81
CA TYR A 212 -3.61 6.02 12.77
C TYR A 212 -4.70 7.07 13.05
N PHE A 213 -5.86 6.96 12.41
CA PHE A 213 -6.93 7.95 12.56
C PHE A 213 -7.42 8.00 14.00
N GLU A 214 -7.60 6.83 14.61
CA GLU A 214 -8.09 6.68 15.97
C GLU A 214 -7.09 7.22 17.00
N VAL A 215 -5.80 6.89 16.85
CA VAL A 215 -4.71 7.40 17.69
C VAL A 215 -4.47 8.90 17.48
N ALA A 216 -4.82 9.44 16.32
CA ALA A 216 -4.67 10.85 16.00
C ALA A 216 -5.94 11.68 16.23
N PHE A 217 -6.97 11.12 16.88
CA PHE A 217 -8.27 11.77 17.02
C PHE A 217 -8.19 13.09 17.80
N ASP A 218 -7.35 13.17 18.84
CA ASP A 218 -7.07 14.41 19.56
C ASP A 218 -6.17 15.41 18.80
N GLY A 219 -5.70 15.03 17.61
CA GLY A 219 -4.75 15.76 16.77
C GLY A 219 -3.26 15.41 17.00
N ASN A 220 -2.95 14.38 17.80
CA ASN A 220 -1.59 13.95 18.15
C ASN A 220 -1.34 12.46 17.94
N ALA A 221 -1.00 12.09 16.69
CA ALA A 221 -0.59 10.72 16.33
C ALA A 221 0.69 10.18 17.02
N ALA A 222 1.40 10.99 17.82
CA ALA A 222 2.66 10.54 18.42
C ALA A 222 2.46 9.70 19.69
N ALA A 223 1.25 9.67 20.26
CA ALA A 223 0.96 8.88 21.45
C ALA A 223 -0.54 8.66 21.64
N TYR A 224 -0.93 7.40 21.81
CA TYR A 224 -2.27 7.01 22.23
C TYR A 224 -2.57 7.46 23.67
N THR A 225 -3.69 8.17 23.85
CA THR A 225 -4.17 8.77 25.08
C THR A 225 -5.61 8.34 25.35
N VAL A 226 -5.77 7.40 26.29
CA VAL A 226 -7.09 6.88 26.70
C VAL A 226 -8.05 8.02 27.08
N GLY A 227 -9.20 8.06 26.41
CA GLY A 227 -10.28 9.03 26.64
C GLY A 227 -10.09 10.39 25.96
N ALA A 228 -8.98 10.60 25.27
CA ALA A 228 -8.82 11.68 24.30
C ALA A 228 -8.84 11.14 22.86
N ASP A 229 -8.36 9.90 22.68
CA ASP A 229 -8.32 9.17 21.42
C ASP A 229 -9.37 8.05 21.39
N LEU A 230 -9.72 7.64 20.17
CA LEU A 230 -10.52 6.46 19.88
C LEU A 230 -9.68 5.19 20.13
N ASN A 231 -10.32 4.09 20.48
CA ASN A 231 -9.66 2.85 20.82
C ASN A 231 -9.51 1.93 19.60
N PRO A 232 -8.32 1.82 18.97
CA PRO A 232 -8.11 1.03 17.75
C PRO A 232 -8.18 -0.49 17.93
N LEU A 233 -8.60 -0.95 19.11
CA LEU A 233 -8.80 -2.35 19.43
C LEU A 233 -10.28 -2.67 19.70
N ALA A 234 -11.16 -1.69 19.60
CA ALA A 234 -12.58 -1.85 19.81
C ALA A 234 -13.36 -0.87 18.94
N ALA A 235 -14.09 -1.44 17.98
CA ALA A 235 -14.95 -0.74 17.04
C ALA A 235 -15.95 0.25 17.66
N ASP A 236 -16.17 0.20 18.97
CA ASP A 236 -17.09 1.01 19.75
C ASP A 236 -16.33 1.46 21.01
N THR A 237 -15.80 2.67 21.00
CA THR A 237 -14.88 3.19 22.01
C THR A 237 -15.56 3.43 23.35
N ASP A 238 -16.79 3.96 23.34
CA ASP A 238 -17.51 4.34 24.55
C ASP A 238 -18.51 3.27 25.05
N GLY A 239 -18.79 2.25 24.23
CA GLY A 239 -19.57 1.08 24.57
C GLY A 239 -21.07 1.26 24.44
N ASP A 240 -21.54 2.22 23.63
CA ASP A 240 -22.96 2.49 23.43
C ASP A 240 -23.61 1.62 22.33
N THR A 241 -22.83 0.78 21.61
CA THR A 241 -23.19 -0.10 20.48
C THR A 241 -23.22 0.50 19.08
N LEU A 242 -23.01 1.81 18.94
CA LEU A 242 -22.59 2.41 17.67
C LEU A 242 -21.09 2.22 17.51
N SER A 243 -20.63 2.06 16.27
CA SER A 243 -19.20 2.03 16.02
C SER A 243 -18.67 3.44 15.83
N ASP A 244 -17.40 3.66 16.11
CA ASP A 244 -16.76 4.96 15.98
C ASP A 244 -16.90 5.50 14.54
N PHE A 245 -16.71 4.63 13.54
CA PHE A 245 -17.00 4.97 12.14
C PHE A 245 -18.45 5.43 11.92
N ALA A 246 -19.43 4.75 12.53
CA ALA A 246 -20.84 5.05 12.32
C ALA A 246 -21.24 6.40 12.91
N GLU A 247 -20.65 6.76 14.04
CA GLU A 247 -20.84 8.04 14.72
C GLU A 247 -20.26 9.20 13.91
N LEU A 248 -19.03 9.03 13.39
CA LEU A 248 -18.39 10.00 12.50
C LEU A 248 -19.02 10.10 11.12
N ALA A 249 -19.78 9.09 10.70
CA ALA A 249 -20.53 9.08 9.45
C ALA A 249 -22.02 9.42 9.62
N TYR A 250 -22.44 9.88 10.81
CA TYR A 250 -23.85 10.11 11.13
C TYR A 250 -24.52 11.11 10.16
N ASP A 251 -23.80 12.14 9.72
CA ASP A 251 -24.29 13.12 8.75
C ASP A 251 -24.32 12.61 7.28
N GLY A 252 -23.87 11.37 7.06
CA GLY A 252 -23.74 10.72 5.76
C GLY A 252 -22.43 11.02 5.03
N THR A 253 -21.51 11.75 5.64
CA THR A 253 -20.17 12.03 5.13
C THR A 253 -19.09 11.53 6.10
N PRO A 254 -18.56 10.31 5.88
CA PRO A 254 -17.46 9.79 6.69
C PRO A 254 -16.24 10.73 6.63
N GLY A 255 -15.59 10.97 7.77
CA GLY A 255 -14.39 11.78 7.81
C GLY A 255 -14.02 12.28 9.21
N ALA A 256 -13.39 13.46 9.24
CA ALA A 256 -13.01 14.10 10.49
C ALA A 256 -14.24 14.54 11.27
N TYR A 257 -14.21 14.35 12.59
CA TYR A 257 -15.29 14.75 13.50
C TYR A 257 -15.73 16.21 13.31
N LEU A 258 -17.01 16.39 13.01
CA LEU A 258 -17.70 17.68 12.87
C LEU A 258 -18.74 17.84 13.99
N PRO A 259 -18.42 18.61 15.05
CA PRO A 259 -19.34 18.85 16.15
C PRO A 259 -20.68 19.45 15.68
N GLY A 260 -21.78 18.81 16.09
CA GLY A 260 -23.15 19.23 15.78
C GLY A 260 -23.73 18.68 14.49
N THR A 261 -22.96 17.92 13.72
CA THR A 261 -23.45 17.06 12.63
C THR A 261 -23.12 15.60 12.85
N ASP A 262 -22.03 15.31 13.57
CA ASP A 262 -21.60 13.96 13.92
C ASP A 262 -21.84 13.67 15.40
N LEU A 263 -22.01 12.38 15.71
CA LEU A 263 -22.00 11.88 17.08
C LEU A 263 -20.56 11.84 17.60
N ASN A 264 -20.39 11.93 18.92
CA ASN A 264 -19.10 11.96 19.59
C ASN A 264 -18.72 10.55 20.06
N PRO A 265 -17.76 9.86 19.41
CA PRO A 265 -17.41 8.48 19.75
C PRO A 265 -16.74 8.27 21.12
N LEU A 266 -16.52 9.35 21.86
CA LEU A 266 -16.01 9.33 23.23
C LEU A 266 -17.12 9.52 24.28
N SER A 267 -18.39 9.60 23.86
CA SER A 267 -19.51 9.95 24.72
C SER A 267 -20.78 9.23 24.30
N THR A 268 -21.23 8.30 25.16
CA THR A 268 -22.43 7.48 24.94
C THR A 268 -23.73 8.27 24.78
N ASP A 269 -23.68 9.59 24.93
CA ASP A 269 -24.76 10.58 24.93
C ASP A 269 -24.11 11.90 24.46
N THR A 270 -24.19 12.16 23.16
CA THR A 270 -23.46 13.25 22.49
C THR A 270 -23.94 14.62 22.93
N ASP A 271 -25.25 14.79 23.11
CA ASP A 271 -25.85 16.08 23.49
C ASP A 271 -26.11 16.22 24.99
N ALA A 272 -25.87 15.16 25.76
CA ALA A 272 -25.97 15.10 27.21
C ALA A 272 -27.38 15.35 27.76
N ASP A 273 -28.42 14.94 27.03
CA ASP A 273 -29.81 15.06 27.44
C ASP A 273 -30.34 13.84 28.24
N GLY A 274 -29.51 12.80 28.37
CA GLY A 274 -29.78 11.60 29.15
C GLY A 274 -30.28 10.40 28.33
N PHE A 275 -30.40 10.53 27.00
CA PHE A 275 -30.67 9.42 26.09
C PHE A 275 -29.41 9.00 25.32
N PRO A 276 -29.02 7.71 25.37
CA PRO A 276 -27.85 7.27 24.61
C PRO A 276 -28.06 7.34 23.10
N ASP A 277 -27.00 7.67 22.37
CA ASP A 277 -27.04 7.98 20.93
C ASP A 277 -27.64 6.84 20.09
N ASN A 278 -27.33 5.59 20.44
CA ASN A 278 -27.88 4.41 19.78
C ASN A 278 -29.42 4.26 19.87
N THR A 279 -30.07 4.94 20.81
CA THR A 279 -31.52 4.86 21.07
C THR A 279 -32.23 6.20 20.97
N ASP A 280 -31.51 7.31 20.98
CA ASP A 280 -32.09 8.64 20.86
C ASP A 280 -32.55 8.91 19.42
N PRO A 281 -33.82 9.28 19.19
CA PRO A 281 -34.26 9.78 17.89
C PRO A 281 -33.64 11.14 17.49
N SER A 282 -33.08 11.92 18.43
CA SER A 282 -32.49 13.25 18.18
C SER A 282 -31.10 13.47 18.82
N PRO A 283 -30.10 12.60 18.58
CA PRO A 283 -28.83 12.50 19.34
C PRO A 283 -27.84 13.67 19.18
N LEU A 284 -28.26 14.75 18.49
CA LEU A 284 -27.46 15.97 18.29
C LEU A 284 -28.17 17.21 18.84
N SER A 285 -29.34 17.03 19.44
CA SER A 285 -30.23 18.12 19.80
C SER A 285 -30.86 17.82 21.14
N PHE A 286 -30.28 18.43 22.17
CA PHE A 286 -30.73 18.35 23.55
C PHE A 286 -32.26 18.38 23.63
N ASN A 287 -32.85 17.21 23.88
CA ASN A 287 -34.28 17.01 23.97
C ASN A 287 -34.63 16.71 25.43
N TYR A 288 -35.19 17.72 26.10
CA TYR A 288 -35.76 17.57 27.44
C TYR A 288 -37.06 16.75 27.34
N CYS A 289 -36.99 15.48 27.01
CA CYS A 289 -38.11 14.56 27.12
C CYS A 289 -38.17 13.95 28.53
N ASP A 290 -37.94 14.78 29.57
CA ASP A 290 -37.94 14.36 30.97
C ASP A 290 -39.20 14.79 31.74
N GLY A 291 -40.05 15.65 31.15
CA GLY A 291 -41.25 16.14 31.83
C GLY A 291 -41.02 17.38 32.71
N ASP A 292 -39.84 17.96 32.69
CA ASP A 292 -39.52 19.21 33.41
C ASP A 292 -40.00 20.43 32.60
N ILE A 293 -41.02 21.09 33.13
CA ILE A 293 -41.67 22.25 32.52
C ILE A 293 -41.96 23.38 33.49
N ALA A 294 -41.69 23.16 34.77
CA ALA A 294 -41.93 24.13 35.82
C ALA A 294 -40.66 24.94 36.10
N PRO A 295 -40.79 26.27 36.28
CA PRO A 295 -41.97 27.09 36.00
C PRO A 295 -42.29 27.23 34.50
N LEU A 296 -43.57 27.43 34.17
CA LEU A 296 -44.10 27.54 32.81
C LEU A 296 -43.17 28.28 31.83
N GLY A 297 -42.74 27.58 30.78
CA GLY A 297 -41.86 28.13 29.74
C GLY A 297 -40.38 28.22 30.14
N HIS A 298 -40.03 27.75 31.34
CA HIS A 298 -38.74 27.90 31.98
C HIS A 298 -38.44 26.67 32.89
N PRO A 299 -38.09 25.51 32.31
CA PRO A 299 -37.76 24.28 33.04
C PRO A 299 -36.70 24.57 34.13
N ASP A 300 -36.84 23.94 35.30
CA ASP A 300 -35.96 24.17 36.46
C ASP A 300 -34.95 23.04 36.72
N GLY A 301 -34.93 22.05 35.83
CA GLY A 301 -34.12 20.83 35.85
C GLY A 301 -34.68 19.75 36.77
N VAL A 302 -35.88 19.90 37.33
CA VAL A 302 -36.39 19.00 38.37
C VAL A 302 -37.86 18.62 38.14
N VAL A 303 -38.08 17.38 37.68
CA VAL A 303 -39.42 16.79 37.61
C VAL A 303 -40.02 16.60 39.01
N ASN A 304 -40.98 17.43 39.37
CA ASN A 304 -41.60 17.46 40.69
C ASN A 304 -43.10 17.79 40.64
N ALA A 305 -43.67 18.08 41.82
CA ALA A 305 -45.09 18.36 41.93
C ALA A 305 -45.53 19.62 41.17
N ALA A 306 -44.61 20.55 40.88
CA ALA A 306 -44.87 21.73 40.09
C ALA A 306 -45.10 21.38 38.61
N ASP A 307 -44.30 20.47 38.05
CA ASP A 307 -44.44 19.95 36.69
C ASP A 307 -45.75 19.22 36.52
N TYR A 308 -46.07 18.33 37.47
CA TYR A 308 -47.35 17.64 37.49
C TYR A 308 -48.53 18.60 37.60
N ALA A 309 -48.41 19.64 38.43
CA ALA A 309 -49.46 20.65 38.54
C ALA A 309 -49.64 21.43 37.23
N LEU A 310 -48.56 21.68 36.49
CA LEU A 310 -48.62 22.38 35.22
C LEU A 310 -49.19 21.46 34.11
N ALA A 311 -48.70 20.23 34.00
CA ALA A 311 -49.21 19.18 33.11
C ALA A 311 -50.70 18.93 33.31
N LEU A 312 -51.14 18.78 34.56
CA LEU A 312 -52.54 18.58 34.90
C LEU A 312 -53.43 19.74 34.40
N ARG A 313 -52.94 20.98 34.50
CA ARG A 313 -53.69 22.16 34.04
C ARG A 313 -53.81 22.21 32.52
N ILE A 314 -52.80 21.75 31.80
CA ILE A 314 -52.85 21.62 30.34
C ILE A 314 -53.85 20.53 29.93
N VAL A 315 -53.75 19.34 30.53
CA VAL A 315 -54.67 18.21 30.27
C VAL A 315 -56.13 18.56 30.58
N LEU A 316 -56.38 19.34 31.65
CA LEU A 316 -57.71 19.82 32.01
C LEU A 316 -58.20 20.98 31.13
N GLY A 317 -57.37 21.49 30.21
CA GLY A 317 -57.68 22.63 29.33
C GLY A 317 -57.72 23.98 30.06
N GLU A 318 -57.15 24.07 31.26
CA GLU A 318 -57.00 25.32 32.01
C GLU A 318 -55.88 26.20 31.45
N LEU A 319 -54.90 25.58 30.80
CA LEU A 319 -53.81 26.23 30.08
C LEU A 319 -53.74 25.69 28.65
N ALA A 320 -53.42 26.58 27.71
CA ALA A 320 -53.06 26.18 26.37
C ALA A 320 -51.56 25.85 26.36
N PRO A 321 -51.15 24.70 25.82
CA PRO A 321 -49.74 24.37 25.77
C PRO A 321 -49.02 25.24 24.73
N SER A 322 -47.84 25.68 25.13
CA SER A 322 -46.82 26.27 24.28
C SER A 322 -46.03 25.19 23.57
N ASP A 323 -45.26 25.59 22.55
CA ASP A 323 -44.37 24.68 21.83
C ASP A 323 -43.37 23.98 22.78
N LEU A 324 -42.94 24.66 23.85
CA LEU A 324 -42.05 24.09 24.87
C LEU A 324 -42.74 23.02 25.74
N GLU A 325 -43.99 23.24 26.12
CA GLU A 325 -44.75 22.25 26.88
C GLU A 325 -45.05 21.03 26.01
N LEU A 326 -45.33 21.23 24.72
CA LEU A 326 -45.52 20.15 23.76
C LEU A 326 -44.24 19.34 23.52
N SER A 327 -43.05 19.91 23.71
CA SER A 327 -41.81 19.13 23.58
C SER A 327 -41.41 18.40 24.86
N HIS A 328 -41.77 18.92 26.05
CA HIS A 328 -41.28 18.37 27.33
C HIS A 328 -42.31 17.49 28.06
N LEU A 329 -43.60 17.78 27.97
CA LEU A 329 -44.64 16.97 28.60
C LEU A 329 -45.14 15.80 27.77
N ASP A 330 -44.85 15.81 26.48
CA ASP A 330 -45.31 14.83 25.51
C ASP A 330 -44.45 13.56 25.59
N LEU A 331 -44.55 12.94 26.76
CA LEU A 331 -43.76 11.79 27.18
C LEU A 331 -44.32 10.47 26.62
N TYR A 332 -45.47 10.52 25.92
CA TYR A 332 -46.16 9.35 25.41
C TYR A 332 -46.52 9.45 23.92
N PRO A 333 -46.33 8.37 23.14
CA PRO A 333 -45.65 7.12 23.49
C PRO A 333 -44.16 7.33 23.78
N VAL A 334 -43.64 6.56 24.76
CA VAL A 334 -42.22 6.62 25.15
C VAL A 334 -41.34 6.45 23.91
N GLY A 335 -40.55 7.47 23.60
CA GLY A 335 -39.66 7.52 22.43
C GLY A 335 -40.28 8.07 21.14
N ALA A 336 -41.51 8.61 21.16
CA ALA A 336 -42.10 9.32 20.03
C ALA A 336 -43.20 10.30 20.51
N PRO A 337 -42.86 11.57 20.77
CA PRO A 337 -43.82 12.63 21.14
C PRO A 337 -44.94 12.72 20.09
N ASP A 338 -46.22 12.66 20.50
CA ASP A 338 -47.37 12.67 19.58
C ASP A 338 -47.99 14.07 19.35
N ASN A 339 -47.34 15.09 19.91
CA ASN A 339 -47.72 16.50 20.03
C ASN A 339 -49.07 16.70 20.72
N VAL A 340 -49.47 15.76 21.59
CA VAL A 340 -50.69 15.83 22.38
C VAL A 340 -50.30 15.65 23.84
N ILE A 341 -50.70 16.60 24.67
CA ILE A 341 -50.56 16.45 26.13
C ILE A 341 -51.88 15.93 26.68
N ASP A 342 -51.90 14.66 27.04
CA ASP A 342 -53.08 13.95 27.52
C ASP A 342 -52.87 13.18 28.85
N LEU A 343 -53.82 12.30 29.16
CA LEU A 343 -53.81 11.57 30.41
C LEU A 343 -52.67 10.53 30.50
N ALA A 344 -52.17 10.05 29.35
CA ALA A 344 -51.07 9.10 29.26
C ALA A 344 -49.75 9.77 29.62
N ASP A 345 -49.51 10.99 29.13
CA ASP A 345 -48.37 11.83 29.50
C ASP A 345 -48.34 12.10 30.99
N LEU A 346 -49.47 12.57 31.52
CA LEU A 346 -49.62 12.86 32.95
C LEU A 346 -49.40 11.61 33.82
N ALA A 347 -49.82 10.43 33.33
CA ALA A 347 -49.60 9.17 34.02
C ALA A 347 -48.12 8.75 34.00
N LEU A 348 -47.37 9.09 32.95
CA LEU A 348 -45.94 8.83 32.88
C LEU A 348 -45.15 9.81 33.74
N LEU A 349 -45.49 11.10 33.69
CA LEU A 349 -44.92 12.14 34.54
C LEU A 349 -45.05 11.78 36.04
N LEU A 350 -46.20 11.24 36.44
CA LEU A 350 -46.42 10.78 37.82
C LEU A 350 -45.51 9.61 38.23
N LYS A 351 -45.01 8.82 37.28
CA LYS A 351 -44.01 7.77 37.56
C LYS A 351 -42.60 8.36 37.70
N LEU A 352 -42.27 9.42 36.96
CA LEU A 352 -40.97 10.09 37.03
C LEU A 352 -40.75 10.82 38.37
N MET A 353 -41.84 11.17 39.07
CA MET A 353 -41.80 11.82 40.39
C MET A 353 -41.62 10.86 41.59
N GLN A 354 -41.56 9.54 41.39
CA GLN A 354 -41.51 8.52 42.46
C GLN A 354 -40.10 8.00 42.70
#